data_AF-A0A8H4F793-F1
#
_entry.id   AF-A0A8H4F793-F1
#
_cell.length_a   1.000
_cell.length_b   1.000
_cell.length_c   1.000
_cell.angle_alpha   90.00
_cell.angle_beta   90.00
_cell.angle_gamma   90.00
#
_symmetry.space_group_name_H-M   'P 1'
#
loop_
_entity.id
_entity.type
_entity.pdbx_description
1 polymer ?
#
loop_
_entity_poly.entity_id
_entity_poly.type
_entity_poly.pdbx_seq_one_letter_code
_entity_poly.pdbx_strand_id
1 'polypeptide(L)'
;MLRTICTANLPLITKLAPKAVITHLPATMLLICRHYNNASSQQRTIFDTELDEEERQHLAKASKKQQLPDDKPWDGDEPVNHSVLRMIIDKYRAPLRVEGAARRNIPQPQSAYVPPPPPPPQKDEKSSQVKKLEREQKERERKQNRLMNAKDHAFEYAMNRKYPMDEEKAHVAENIARSQTKKDVDWEDWDLEEKPRNISELGVLSDARIRAARARGEFDDLPGRGKPIAEDPLLNNPFVDRTEYFLNRIIQRNGAAPPWVMMQQEVDTEVSSIRSQLNSAIKRCVDQVKHERSVVNKPLVLAQFEKMEKSYLNKELGRVNMRVRSYNVMCPAPVRKPLLEFDSELKSVLDKMSLN
;
A
#
# COMPACT_ATOMS: atom_id res chain seq x y z
N MET A 1 14.11 32.93 -65.21
CA MET A 1 14.91 34.14 -65.51
C MET A 1 14.52 35.18 -64.48
N LEU A 2 15.35 35.80 -63.64
CA LEU A 2 16.79 35.94 -63.48
C LEU A 2 17.00 36.45 -62.03
N ARG A 3 18.05 35.94 -61.36
CA ARG A 3 19.05 36.61 -60.49
C ARG A 3 18.55 37.54 -59.37
N THR A 4 18.76 37.21 -58.09
CA THR A 4 19.98 37.46 -57.27
C THR A 4 20.67 38.80 -57.51
N ILE A 5 20.86 39.61 -56.44
CA ILE A 5 22.15 40.17 -55.96
C ILE A 5 21.94 41.33 -54.94
N CYS A 6 22.53 41.13 -53.74
CA CYS A 6 23.22 42.11 -52.87
C CYS A 6 22.41 43.22 -52.15
N THR A 7 22.81 43.80 -51.00
CA THR A 7 23.89 43.65 -50.02
C THR A 7 23.61 44.63 -48.86
N ALA A 8 24.10 44.31 -47.66
CA ALA A 8 24.62 45.21 -46.62
C ALA A 8 23.71 46.32 -46.02
N ASN A 9 23.46 46.26 -44.70
CA ASN A 9 24.26 47.01 -43.72
C ASN A 9 23.83 46.73 -42.27
N LEU A 10 24.77 46.21 -41.48
CA LEU A 10 24.78 46.30 -40.02
C LEU A 10 25.15 47.74 -39.62
N PRO A 11 24.68 48.19 -38.45
CA PRO A 11 25.63 48.81 -37.54
C PRO A 11 25.63 48.14 -36.15
N LEU A 12 26.85 47.83 -35.74
CA LEU A 12 27.26 47.54 -34.37
C LEU A 12 26.86 48.70 -33.45
N ILE A 13 26.14 48.41 -32.36
CA ILE A 13 26.19 49.24 -31.15
C ILE A 13 26.53 48.36 -29.94
N THR A 14 27.57 48.84 -29.29
CA THR A 14 28.32 48.38 -28.15
C THR A 14 27.50 48.15 -26.87
N LYS A 15 27.94 47.12 -26.13
CA LYS A 15 27.90 46.94 -24.67
C LYS A 15 27.52 48.19 -23.87
N LEU A 16 26.58 48.06 -22.94
CA LEU A 16 26.63 48.61 -21.57
C LEU A 16 25.49 48.02 -20.73
N ALA A 17 25.86 47.40 -19.61
CA ALA A 17 24.95 46.80 -18.63
C ALA A 17 24.28 47.88 -17.76
N PRO A 18 22.98 47.77 -17.44
CA PRO A 18 22.43 48.50 -16.32
C PRO A 18 22.61 47.70 -15.02
N LYS A 19 23.48 48.17 -14.13
CA LYS A 19 23.44 47.83 -12.70
C LYS A 19 22.15 48.43 -12.13
N ALA A 20 21.12 47.61 -11.92
CA ALA A 20 19.99 47.97 -11.08
C ALA A 20 20.39 47.77 -9.62
N VAL A 21 20.41 48.88 -8.88
CA VAL A 21 20.66 48.98 -7.45
C VAL A 21 19.44 48.43 -6.71
N ILE A 22 19.63 47.37 -5.92
CA ILE A 22 18.60 46.80 -5.05
C ILE A 22 18.53 47.66 -3.78
N THR A 23 17.49 48.47 -3.63
CA THR A 23 17.15 49.13 -2.37
C THR A 23 16.09 48.33 -1.60
N HIS A 24 16.54 47.75 -0.49
CA HIS A 24 15.84 47.46 0.77
C HIS A 24 14.48 46.72 0.75
N LEU A 25 14.55 45.39 0.92
CA LEU A 25 13.45 44.58 1.46
C LEU A 25 13.70 44.24 2.95
N PRO A 26 12.65 44.12 3.78
CA PRO A 26 12.75 44.02 5.24
C PRO A 26 13.30 42.68 5.75
N ALA A 27 13.91 42.72 6.94
CA ALA A 27 14.76 41.69 7.55
C ALA A 27 14.12 40.34 7.93
N THR A 28 12.91 40.03 7.45
CA THR A 28 12.23 38.74 7.70
C THR A 28 12.37 37.73 6.56
N MET A 29 13.02 38.11 5.45
CA MET A 29 13.36 37.24 4.30
C MET A 29 14.82 36.73 4.34
N LEU A 30 15.42 36.57 5.52
CA LEU A 30 16.82 36.14 5.70
C LEU A 30 16.96 34.81 6.47
N LEU A 31 16.08 33.83 6.24
CA LEU A 31 16.28 32.48 6.81
C LEU A 31 15.99 31.29 5.88
N ILE A 32 15.81 31.48 4.57
CA ILE A 32 15.75 30.34 3.61
C ILE A 32 16.48 30.69 2.31
N CYS A 33 17.72 31.18 2.43
CA CYS A 33 18.61 31.42 1.27
C CYS A 33 20.08 31.11 1.61
N ARG A 34 20.34 30.08 2.43
CA ARG A 34 21.74 29.76 2.81
C ARG A 34 22.35 28.49 2.23
N HIS A 35 21.64 27.69 1.43
CA HIS A 35 22.28 26.57 0.73
C HIS A 35 21.69 26.31 -0.67
N TYR A 36 21.64 27.35 -1.50
CA TYR A 36 21.81 27.16 -2.95
C TYR A 36 23.12 27.81 -3.34
N ASN A 37 24.22 27.13 -3.00
CA ASN A 37 25.48 27.42 -3.67
C ASN A 37 25.36 26.84 -5.07
N ASN A 38 25.51 27.71 -6.07
CA ASN A 38 25.79 27.35 -7.44
C ASN A 38 27.02 26.44 -7.47
N ALA A 39 26.82 25.13 -7.42
CA ALA A 39 27.78 24.20 -7.97
C ALA A 39 27.66 24.38 -9.49
N SER A 40 28.43 25.33 -10.02
CA SER A 40 28.85 25.29 -11.41
C SER A 40 29.23 23.86 -11.73
N SER A 41 28.70 23.31 -12.83
CA SER A 41 29.05 22.01 -13.37
C SER A 41 30.55 21.99 -13.70
N GLN A 42 31.38 21.82 -12.69
CA GLN A 42 32.77 21.45 -12.84
C GLN A 42 32.74 19.96 -13.16
N GLN A 43 33.23 19.63 -14.36
CA GLN A 43 33.42 18.26 -14.79
C GLN A 43 34.31 17.58 -13.76
N ARG A 44 33.75 16.64 -12.99
CA ARG A 44 34.51 15.81 -12.06
C ARG A 44 35.54 15.04 -12.86
N THR A 45 36.81 15.24 -12.56
CA THR A 45 37.89 14.51 -13.21
C THR A 45 38.41 13.42 -12.28
N ILE A 46 38.99 12.37 -12.84
CA ILE A 46 39.52 11.19 -12.12
C ILE A 46 40.60 11.54 -11.07
N PHE A 47 41.08 12.79 -11.03
CA PHE A 47 42.18 13.25 -10.17
C PHE A 47 41.75 14.04 -8.92
N ASP A 48 40.46 14.25 -8.66
CA ASP A 48 39.97 14.95 -7.46
C ASP A 48 39.89 14.00 -6.23
N THR A 49 41.00 13.37 -5.87
CA THR A 49 41.05 12.37 -4.78
C THR A 49 40.93 12.97 -3.38
N GLU A 50 41.31 14.23 -3.19
CA GLU A 50 41.32 14.90 -1.88
C GLU A 50 39.89 15.18 -1.36
N LEU A 51 38.95 15.54 -2.24
CA LEU A 51 37.55 15.77 -1.87
C LEU A 51 36.82 14.46 -1.53
N ASP A 52 37.15 13.37 -2.24
CA ASP A 52 36.63 12.03 -1.95
C ASP A 52 37.15 11.50 -0.61
N GLU A 53 38.39 11.81 -0.25
CA GLU A 53 38.95 11.46 1.06
C GLU A 53 38.28 12.23 2.20
N GLU A 54 37.99 13.52 2.02
CA GLU A 54 37.24 14.32 2.98
C GLU A 54 35.80 13.82 3.16
N GLU A 55 35.11 13.48 2.07
CA GLU A 55 33.75 12.95 2.11
C GLU A 55 33.70 11.57 2.76
N ARG A 56 34.69 10.70 2.48
CA ARG A 56 34.86 9.41 3.16
C ARG A 56 35.15 9.57 4.66
N GLN A 57 35.96 10.55 5.04
CA GLN A 57 36.20 10.87 6.45
C GLN A 57 34.93 11.40 7.13
N HIS A 58 34.10 12.17 6.43
CA HIS A 58 32.82 12.66 6.94
C HIS A 58 31.81 11.53 7.14
N LEU A 59 31.73 10.59 6.19
CA LEU A 59 30.90 9.39 6.28
C LEU A 59 31.41 8.41 7.34
N ALA A 60 32.73 8.27 7.52
CA ALA A 60 33.32 7.48 8.59
C ALA A 60 33.05 8.08 9.97
N LYS A 61 33.05 9.41 10.09
CA LYS A 61 32.64 10.14 11.30
C LYS A 61 31.14 10.03 11.57
N ALA A 62 30.30 9.94 10.54
CA ALA A 62 28.86 9.71 10.66
C ALA A 62 28.49 8.24 10.99
N SER A 63 29.27 7.27 10.49
CA SER A 63 29.10 5.84 10.76
C SER A 63 29.61 5.43 12.14
N LYS A 64 30.53 6.19 12.73
CA LYS A 64 30.82 6.10 14.16
C LYS A 64 29.55 6.58 14.87
N LYS A 65 28.71 5.64 15.32
CA LYS A 65 27.49 5.93 16.11
C LYS A 65 27.86 7.04 17.10
N GLN A 66 27.29 8.22 16.91
CA GLN A 66 27.45 9.31 17.87
C GLN A 66 26.85 8.79 19.18
N GLN A 67 27.71 8.37 20.10
CA GLN A 67 27.32 8.22 21.49
C GLN A 67 26.76 9.57 21.89
N LEU A 68 25.49 9.62 22.30
CA LEU A 68 24.99 10.83 22.93
C LEU A 68 25.91 11.13 24.13
N PRO A 69 26.17 12.41 24.45
CA PRO A 69 27.06 12.77 25.55
C PRO A 69 26.78 12.08 26.89
N ASP A 70 25.54 11.60 27.09
CA ASP A 70 25.07 10.94 28.31
C ASP A 70 24.97 9.39 28.22
N ASP A 71 25.36 8.78 27.11
CA ASP A 71 25.34 7.32 26.97
C ASP A 71 26.52 6.69 27.73
N LYS A 72 26.21 6.01 28.83
CA LYS A 72 27.19 5.27 29.62
C LYS A 72 27.83 4.17 28.76
N PRO A 73 29.18 4.01 28.77
CA PRO A 73 29.84 2.87 28.15
C PRO A 73 29.27 1.54 28.67
N TRP A 74 29.22 0.53 27.80
CA TRP A 74 28.66 -0.77 28.11
C TRP A 74 29.48 -1.49 29.20
N ASP A 75 28.89 -1.67 30.39
CA ASP A 75 29.52 -2.30 31.57
C ASP A 75 29.31 -3.83 31.63
N GLY A 76 28.81 -4.46 30.56
CA GLY A 76 28.52 -5.91 30.53
C GLY A 76 27.08 -6.27 30.91
N ASP A 77 26.46 -5.47 31.77
CA ASP A 77 25.07 -5.62 32.20
C ASP A 77 24.16 -4.53 31.59
N GLU A 78 23.04 -4.93 30.98
CA GLU A 78 22.04 -4.00 30.46
C GLU A 78 21.24 -3.36 31.62
N PRO A 79 21.02 -2.03 31.63
CA PRO A 79 20.12 -1.42 32.60
C PRO A 79 18.68 -1.89 32.37
N VAL A 80 17.91 -2.03 33.46
CA VAL A 80 16.53 -2.57 33.44
C VAL A 80 15.63 -1.86 32.41
N ASN A 81 15.81 -0.56 32.21
CA ASN A 81 15.03 0.21 31.24
C ASN A 81 15.26 -0.28 29.80
N HIS A 82 16.49 -0.62 29.45
CA HIS A 82 16.86 -1.11 28.12
C HIS A 82 16.35 -2.53 27.88
N SER A 83 16.44 -3.40 28.88
CA SER A 83 15.94 -4.78 28.79
C SER A 83 14.41 -4.81 28.67
N VAL A 84 13.70 -3.95 29.41
CA VAL A 84 12.25 -3.78 29.30
C VAL A 84 11.86 -3.22 27.92
N LEU A 85 12.58 -2.22 27.41
CA LEU A 85 12.36 -1.69 26.06
C LEU A 85 12.54 -2.76 24.98
N ARG A 86 13.60 -3.57 25.07
CA ARG A 86 13.84 -4.69 24.17
C ARG A 86 12.71 -5.72 24.26
N MET A 87 12.26 -6.05 25.46
CA MET A 87 11.17 -7.00 25.69
C MET A 87 9.83 -6.48 25.15
N ILE A 88 9.56 -5.18 25.26
CA ILE A 88 8.39 -4.53 24.67
C ILE A 88 8.49 -4.55 23.14
N ILE A 89 9.63 -4.15 22.58
CA ILE A 89 9.84 -4.12 21.13
C ILE A 89 9.71 -5.52 20.56
N ASP A 90 10.37 -6.54 21.13
CA ASP A 90 10.30 -7.93 20.65
C ASP A 90 8.90 -8.53 20.82
N LYS A 91 8.16 -8.16 21.87
CA LYS A 91 6.76 -8.60 22.06
C LYS A 91 5.79 -8.04 21.01
N TYR A 92 6.08 -6.86 20.46
CA TYR A 92 5.25 -6.21 19.44
C TYR A 92 5.87 -6.25 18.04
N ARG A 93 7.04 -6.87 17.86
CA ARG A 93 7.75 -6.96 16.57
C ARG A 93 7.13 -7.95 15.60
N ALA A 94 6.42 -8.95 16.11
CA ALA A 94 5.67 -9.88 15.27
C ALA A 94 4.22 -9.37 15.10
N PRO A 95 3.74 -9.10 13.87
CA PRO A 95 2.30 -8.99 13.67
C PRO A 95 1.67 -10.33 14.06
N LEU A 96 0.60 -10.31 14.87
CA LEU A 96 -0.16 -11.51 15.23
C LEU A 96 -0.48 -12.30 13.95
N ARG A 97 0.19 -13.44 13.76
CA ARG A 97 -0.11 -14.36 12.67
C ARG A 97 -1.41 -15.08 13.04
N VAL A 98 -2.54 -14.42 12.80
CA VAL A 98 -3.87 -15.02 12.90
C VAL A 98 -4.00 -15.98 11.72
N GLU A 99 -3.55 -17.21 11.92
CA GLU A 99 -3.80 -18.28 10.95
C GLU A 99 -5.32 -18.47 10.81
N GLY A 100 -5.84 -18.16 9.63
CA GLY A 100 -7.13 -18.68 9.16
C GLY A 100 -8.36 -17.75 9.21
N ALA A 101 -8.37 -16.65 9.98
CA ALA A 101 -9.58 -15.82 10.13
C ALA A 101 -9.50 -14.43 9.47
N ALA A 102 -8.37 -13.72 9.55
CA ALA A 102 -8.30 -12.30 9.18
C ALA A 102 -8.10 -12.03 7.67
N ARG A 103 -7.73 -13.03 6.85
CA ARG A 103 -7.58 -12.85 5.39
C ARG A 103 -8.89 -12.92 4.60
N ARG A 104 -10.02 -13.23 5.23
CA ARG A 104 -11.30 -13.39 4.51
C ARG A 104 -12.05 -12.08 4.27
N ASN A 105 -11.79 -11.04 5.06
CA ASN A 105 -12.63 -9.82 5.07
C ASN A 105 -11.88 -8.52 4.77
N ILE A 106 -10.67 -8.57 4.19
CA ILE A 106 -9.99 -7.36 3.69
C ILE A 106 -10.30 -7.26 2.19
N PRO A 107 -10.98 -6.19 1.72
CA PRO A 107 -11.21 -5.99 0.29
C PRO A 107 -9.85 -5.79 -0.39
N GLN A 108 -9.43 -6.75 -1.23
CA GLN A 108 -8.28 -6.56 -2.09
C GLN A 108 -8.65 -5.61 -3.24
N PRO A 109 -7.75 -4.74 -3.70
CA PRO A 109 -7.98 -3.93 -4.90
C PRO A 109 -8.20 -4.88 -6.09
N GLN A 110 -9.31 -4.71 -6.80
CA GLN A 110 -9.70 -5.57 -7.92
C GLN A 110 -8.68 -5.47 -9.05
N SER A 111 -7.80 -6.47 -9.19
CA SER A 111 -7.09 -6.73 -10.43
C SER A 111 -8.00 -7.55 -11.35
N ALA A 112 -7.99 -7.17 -12.63
CA ALA A 112 -8.59 -7.79 -13.81
C ALA A 112 -9.69 -8.87 -13.61
N TYR A 113 -10.86 -8.62 -14.18
CA TYR A 113 -11.98 -9.56 -14.31
C TYR A 113 -11.51 -10.96 -14.75
N VAL A 114 -11.51 -11.90 -13.82
CA VAL A 114 -11.44 -13.34 -14.10
C VAL A 114 -12.88 -13.86 -14.09
N PRO A 115 -13.35 -14.51 -15.18
CA PRO A 115 -14.69 -15.07 -15.20
C PRO A 115 -14.85 -16.10 -14.08
N PRO A 116 -16.01 -16.12 -13.39
CA PRO A 116 -16.23 -17.04 -12.28
C PRO A 116 -16.10 -18.50 -12.76
N PRO A 117 -15.42 -19.37 -12.00
CA PRO A 117 -15.35 -20.78 -12.33
C PRO A 117 -16.76 -21.38 -12.38
N PRO A 118 -16.99 -22.37 -13.27
CA PRO A 118 -18.28 -23.03 -13.38
C PRO A 118 -18.71 -23.60 -12.01
N PRO A 119 -20.00 -23.57 -11.69
CA PRO A 119 -20.49 -24.12 -10.43
C PRO A 119 -20.06 -25.59 -10.31
N PRO A 120 -19.58 -26.01 -9.12
CA PRO A 120 -19.20 -27.39 -8.91
C PRO A 120 -20.40 -28.29 -9.22
N PRO A 121 -20.19 -29.44 -9.90
CA PRO A 121 -21.27 -30.36 -10.22
C PRO A 121 -22.02 -30.72 -8.94
N GLN A 122 -23.35 -30.61 -8.99
CA GLN A 122 -24.22 -31.03 -7.89
C GLN A 122 -23.92 -32.49 -7.59
N LYS A 123 -23.37 -32.75 -6.41
CA LYS A 123 -23.09 -34.11 -5.96
C LYS A 123 -24.42 -34.74 -5.60
N ASP A 124 -24.85 -35.71 -6.38
CA ASP A 124 -26.01 -36.53 -6.06
C ASP A 124 -25.90 -37.07 -4.64
N GLU A 125 -26.99 -36.99 -3.87
CA GLU A 125 -27.06 -37.51 -2.51
C GLU A 125 -26.95 -39.04 -2.54
N LYS A 126 -25.71 -39.55 -2.52
CA LYS A 126 -25.44 -40.98 -2.41
C LYS A 126 -25.96 -41.49 -1.07
N SER A 127 -26.66 -42.63 -1.09
CA SER A 127 -27.21 -43.26 0.11
C SER A 127 -26.12 -43.53 1.16
N SER A 128 -26.52 -43.52 2.44
CA SER A 128 -25.61 -43.65 3.58
C SER A 128 -24.73 -44.91 3.55
N GLN A 129 -25.24 -46.01 2.97
CA GLN A 129 -24.52 -47.26 2.79
C GLN A 129 -23.42 -47.15 1.73
N VAL A 130 -23.72 -46.52 0.59
CA VAL A 130 -22.74 -46.30 -0.49
C VAL A 130 -21.62 -45.37 -0.03
N LYS A 131 -21.95 -44.33 0.75
CA LYS A 131 -20.97 -43.40 1.32
C LYS A 131 -20.03 -44.07 2.33
N LYS A 132 -20.53 -45.07 3.08
CA LYS A 132 -19.72 -45.87 4.01
C LYS A 132 -18.73 -46.76 3.27
N LEU A 133 -19.17 -47.45 2.22
CA LEU A 133 -18.31 -48.31 1.38
C LEU A 133 -17.22 -47.51 0.65
N GLU A 134 -17.56 -46.33 0.11
CA GLU A 134 -16.60 -45.44 -0.57
C GLU A 134 -15.53 -44.92 0.41
N ARG A 135 -15.92 -44.61 1.65
CA ARG A 135 -14.98 -44.20 2.70
C ARG A 135 -14.04 -45.32 3.09
N GLU A 136 -14.55 -46.55 3.17
CA GLU A 136 -13.76 -47.74 3.48
C GLU A 136 -12.79 -48.11 2.34
N GLN A 137 -13.22 -48.02 1.08
CA GLN A 137 -12.36 -48.21 -0.09
C GLN A 137 -11.23 -47.17 -0.12
N LYS A 138 -11.54 -45.89 0.08
CA LYS A 138 -10.54 -44.82 0.12
C LYS A 138 -9.53 -45.00 1.25
N GLU A 139 -9.95 -45.58 2.38
CA GLU A 139 -9.04 -45.91 3.47
C GLU A 139 -8.14 -47.10 3.13
N ARG A 140 -8.66 -48.12 2.43
CA ARG A 140 -7.86 -49.24 1.90
C ARG A 140 -6.83 -48.76 0.88
N GLU A 141 -7.21 -47.86 -0.04
CA GLU A 141 -6.31 -47.24 -1.01
C GLU A 141 -5.20 -46.43 -0.31
N ARG A 142 -5.54 -45.64 0.72
CA ARG A 142 -4.54 -44.90 1.51
C ARG A 142 -3.56 -45.84 2.21
N LYS A 143 -4.06 -46.95 2.79
CA LYS A 143 -3.22 -47.96 3.44
C LYS A 143 -2.32 -48.66 2.42
N GLN A 144 -2.84 -49.00 1.24
CA GLN A 144 -2.06 -49.59 0.14
C GLN A 144 -0.99 -48.63 -0.37
N ASN A 145 -1.33 -47.36 -0.64
CA ASN A 145 -0.37 -46.36 -1.11
C ASN A 145 0.73 -46.09 -0.08
N ARG A 146 0.39 -46.08 1.22
CA ARG A 146 1.38 -45.96 2.29
C ARG A 146 2.33 -47.16 2.33
N LEU A 147 1.80 -48.37 2.10
CA LEU A 147 2.59 -49.60 2.05
C LEU A 147 3.51 -49.64 0.82
N MET A 148 3.00 -49.22 -0.35
CA MET A 148 3.79 -49.11 -1.58
C MET A 148 4.92 -48.09 -1.42
N ASN A 149 4.62 -46.89 -0.93
CA ASN A 149 5.64 -45.86 -0.72
C ASN A 149 6.70 -46.28 0.32
N ALA A 150 6.30 -47.02 1.37
CA ALA A 150 7.25 -47.58 2.33
C ALA A 150 8.13 -48.68 1.71
N LYS A 151 7.57 -49.51 0.82
CA LYS A 151 8.33 -50.50 0.06
C LYS A 151 9.32 -49.85 -0.90
N ASP A 152 8.88 -48.82 -1.61
CA ASP A 152 9.72 -48.06 -2.55
C ASP A 152 10.87 -47.38 -1.82
N HIS A 153 10.61 -46.73 -0.67
CA HIS A 153 11.68 -46.15 0.16
C HIS A 153 12.63 -47.21 0.78
N ALA A 154 12.12 -48.37 1.18
CA ALA A 154 12.96 -49.46 1.67
C ALA A 154 13.83 -50.05 0.55
N PHE A 155 13.28 -50.12 -0.67
CA PHE A 155 14.01 -50.56 -1.86
C PHE A 155 15.07 -49.53 -2.25
N GLU A 156 14.76 -48.23 -2.25
CA GLU A 156 15.72 -47.15 -2.45
C GLU A 156 16.85 -47.21 -1.42
N TYR A 157 16.55 -47.40 -0.14
CA TYR A 157 17.58 -47.55 0.91
C TYR A 157 18.45 -48.79 0.73
N ALA A 158 17.89 -49.90 0.23
CA ALA A 158 18.65 -51.11 -0.06
C ALA A 158 19.53 -50.95 -1.31
N MET A 159 19.03 -50.28 -2.34
CA MET A 159 19.72 -50.01 -3.61
C MET A 159 20.83 -48.96 -3.44
N ASN A 160 20.62 -47.96 -2.58
CA ASN A 160 21.56 -46.88 -2.26
C ASN A 160 22.43 -47.15 -1.03
N ARG A 161 22.61 -48.41 -0.62
CA ARG A 161 23.57 -48.76 0.43
C ARG A 161 25.02 -48.69 -0.11
N LYS A 162 25.47 -47.50 -0.47
CA LYS A 162 26.88 -47.18 -0.73
C LYS A 162 27.44 -46.47 0.50
N TYR A 163 28.59 -46.93 0.99
CA TYR A 163 29.32 -46.29 2.08
C TYR A 163 29.63 -44.82 1.73
N PRO A 164 29.69 -43.92 2.71
CA PRO A 164 29.90 -42.50 2.45
C PRO A 164 31.34 -42.28 1.99
N MET A 165 31.53 -42.04 0.70
CA MET A 165 32.68 -41.32 0.15
C MET A 165 32.25 -40.54 -1.10
N ASP A 166 32.67 -39.28 -1.12
CA ASP A 166 32.75 -38.31 -2.24
C ASP A 166 31.43 -37.72 -2.80
N GLU A 167 30.69 -36.99 -1.97
CA GLU A 167 29.52 -36.17 -2.37
C GLU A 167 29.90 -34.91 -3.19
N GLU A 168 31.13 -34.42 -3.06
CA GLU A 168 31.55 -33.13 -3.66
C GLU A 168 31.74 -33.21 -5.18
N LYS A 169 32.11 -34.38 -5.73
CA LYS A 169 32.42 -34.52 -7.17
C LYS A 169 31.18 -34.76 -8.04
N ALA A 170 30.14 -35.38 -7.48
CA ALA A 170 28.90 -35.65 -8.22
C ALA A 170 28.04 -34.39 -8.37
N HIS A 171 27.97 -33.57 -7.33
CA HIS A 171 27.17 -32.35 -7.31
C HIS A 171 27.65 -31.29 -8.31
N VAL A 172 28.97 -31.24 -8.57
CA VAL A 172 29.57 -30.31 -9.54
C VAL A 172 29.27 -30.72 -10.99
N ALA A 173 29.30 -32.03 -11.30
CA ALA A 173 29.02 -32.52 -12.65
C ALA A 173 27.54 -32.35 -13.05
N GLU A 174 26.62 -32.55 -12.10
CA GLU A 174 25.18 -32.40 -12.33
C GLU A 174 24.78 -30.93 -12.52
N ASN A 175 25.40 -30.01 -11.78
CA ASN A 175 25.12 -28.57 -11.89
C ASN A 175 25.61 -27.96 -13.21
N ILE A 176 26.73 -28.43 -13.76
CA ILE A 176 27.27 -27.96 -15.06
C ILE A 176 26.37 -28.38 -16.23
N ALA A 177 25.76 -29.57 -16.17
CA ALA A 177 24.83 -30.02 -17.20
C ALA A 177 23.48 -29.27 -17.13
N ARG A 178 23.07 -28.83 -15.93
CA ARG A 178 21.79 -28.15 -15.70
C ARG A 178 21.78 -26.70 -16.19
N SER A 179 22.91 -25.99 -16.13
CA SER A 179 23.02 -24.58 -16.54
C SER A 179 22.95 -24.37 -18.06
N GLN A 180 23.25 -25.38 -18.87
CA GLN A 180 23.24 -25.26 -20.33
C GLN A 180 21.85 -25.32 -20.97
N THR A 181 20.80 -25.66 -20.21
CA THR A 181 19.48 -26.02 -20.78
C THR A 181 18.33 -25.08 -20.42
N LYS A 182 18.52 -24.06 -19.59
CA LYS A 182 17.43 -23.22 -19.12
C LYS A 182 17.47 -21.82 -19.75
N LYS A 183 16.45 -21.52 -20.56
CA LYS A 183 16.28 -20.27 -21.32
C LYS A 183 15.46 -19.21 -20.60
N ASP A 184 15.05 -19.44 -19.36
CA ASP A 184 14.22 -18.52 -18.61
C ASP A 184 14.97 -18.08 -17.36
N VAL A 185 15.33 -16.80 -17.35
CA VAL A 185 16.04 -16.12 -16.27
C VAL A 185 15.05 -15.94 -15.11
N ASP A 186 15.03 -16.91 -14.21
CA ASP A 186 14.37 -16.80 -12.91
C ASP A 186 15.16 -15.78 -12.06
N TRP A 187 14.46 -14.77 -11.51
CA TRP A 187 15.01 -13.67 -10.69
C TRP A 187 15.75 -14.12 -9.41
N GLU A 188 15.83 -15.42 -9.14
CA GLU A 188 16.42 -16.05 -7.96
C GLU A 188 17.92 -16.41 -8.13
N ASP A 189 18.51 -16.18 -9.31
CA ASP A 189 19.94 -16.47 -9.57
C ASP A 189 20.89 -15.31 -9.20
N TRP A 190 20.36 -14.18 -8.74
CA TRP A 190 21.15 -13.01 -8.30
C TRP A 190 22.07 -13.28 -7.10
N ASP A 191 21.81 -14.34 -6.35
CA ASP A 191 22.55 -14.70 -5.15
C ASP A 191 23.67 -15.73 -5.37
N LEU A 192 23.80 -16.30 -6.58
CA LEU A 192 24.82 -17.30 -6.91
C LEU A 192 26.06 -16.73 -7.64
N GLU A 193 26.02 -15.46 -8.07
CA GLU A 193 27.17 -14.82 -8.74
C GLU A 193 28.07 -14.05 -7.76
N GLU A 194 29.37 -14.02 -8.05
CA GLU A 194 30.40 -13.33 -7.28
C GLU A 194 30.03 -11.85 -7.03
N LYS A 195 29.69 -11.52 -5.79
CA LYS A 195 29.35 -10.14 -5.40
C LYS A 195 30.63 -9.30 -5.37
N PRO A 196 30.68 -8.15 -6.04
CA PRO A 196 31.86 -7.31 -6.05
C PRO A 196 32.17 -6.82 -4.63
N ARG A 197 33.43 -6.89 -4.22
CA ARG A 197 33.86 -6.51 -2.87
C ARG A 197 34.11 -5.01 -2.76
N ASN A 198 34.44 -4.35 -3.87
CA ASN A 198 34.78 -2.93 -3.94
C ASN A 198 33.91 -2.16 -4.96
N ILE A 199 33.75 -0.84 -4.78
CA ILE A 199 32.98 0.03 -5.70
C ILE A 199 33.59 0.09 -7.12
N SER A 200 34.92 0.05 -7.21
CA SER A 200 35.63 -0.01 -8.49
C SER A 200 35.37 -1.34 -9.22
N GLU A 201 35.30 -2.44 -8.48
CA GLU A 201 34.99 -3.78 -8.99
C GLU A 201 33.52 -3.87 -9.47
N LEU A 202 32.59 -3.18 -8.78
CA LEU A 202 31.21 -3.05 -9.23
C LEU A 202 31.11 -2.33 -10.58
N GLY A 203 31.91 -1.29 -10.81
CA GLY A 203 31.96 -0.60 -12.10
C GLY A 203 32.41 -1.54 -13.23
N VAL A 204 33.50 -2.27 -13.02
CA VAL A 204 34.04 -3.24 -14.00
C VAL A 204 33.05 -4.37 -14.29
N LEU A 205 32.40 -4.91 -13.25
CA LEU A 205 31.36 -5.93 -13.38
C LEU A 205 30.13 -5.40 -14.14
N SER A 206 29.69 -4.17 -13.81
CA SER A 206 28.56 -3.52 -14.49
C SER A 206 28.85 -3.32 -15.97
N ASP A 207 30.03 -2.82 -16.32
CA ASP A 207 30.45 -2.65 -17.71
C ASP A 207 30.56 -3.98 -18.46
N ALA A 208 31.09 -5.02 -17.82
CA ALA A 208 31.16 -6.36 -18.40
C ALA A 208 29.75 -6.91 -18.70
N ARG A 209 28.80 -6.75 -17.77
CA ARG A 209 27.39 -7.14 -17.96
C ARG A 209 26.69 -6.31 -19.04
N ILE A 210 26.91 -4.99 -19.08
CA ILE A 210 26.36 -4.12 -20.13
C ILE A 210 26.88 -4.54 -21.50
N ARG A 211 28.17 -4.87 -21.63
CA ARG A 211 28.75 -5.39 -22.89
C ARG A 211 28.15 -6.73 -23.27
N ALA A 212 28.00 -7.66 -22.32
CA ALA A 212 27.39 -8.97 -22.56
C ALA A 212 25.92 -8.83 -23.00
N ALA A 213 25.12 -8.01 -22.31
CA ALA A 213 23.73 -7.73 -22.66
C ALA A 213 23.59 -7.03 -24.03
N ARG A 214 24.50 -6.11 -24.38
CA ARG A 214 24.57 -5.52 -25.73
C ARG A 214 24.93 -6.56 -26.78
N ALA A 215 25.88 -7.46 -26.50
CA ALA A 215 26.23 -8.56 -27.41
C ALA A 215 25.08 -9.54 -27.62
N ARG A 216 24.21 -9.73 -26.61
CA ARG A 216 22.97 -10.50 -26.70
C ARG A 216 21.82 -9.78 -27.42
N GLY A 217 21.98 -8.51 -27.78
CA GLY A 217 20.93 -7.71 -28.43
C GLY A 217 19.79 -7.27 -27.50
N GLU A 218 19.95 -7.42 -26.17
CA GLU A 218 18.89 -7.07 -25.19
C GLU A 218 18.56 -5.57 -25.17
N PHE A 219 19.45 -4.73 -25.70
CA PHE A 219 19.26 -3.28 -25.82
C PHE A 219 18.61 -2.84 -27.15
N ASP A 220 18.31 -3.77 -28.07
CA ASP A 220 17.69 -3.39 -29.35
C ASP A 220 16.16 -3.28 -29.22
N ASP A 221 15.53 -4.17 -28.43
CA ASP A 221 14.08 -4.25 -28.22
C ASP A 221 13.65 -3.78 -26.81
N LEU A 222 14.07 -2.58 -26.39
CA LEU A 222 13.57 -2.05 -25.11
C LEU A 222 12.08 -1.68 -25.18
N PRO A 223 11.28 -2.03 -24.16
CA PRO A 223 9.91 -1.56 -24.06
C PRO A 223 9.89 -0.03 -23.96
N GLY A 224 9.33 0.63 -24.97
CA GLY A 224 9.19 2.08 -25.01
C GLY A 224 10.23 2.83 -25.83
N ARG A 225 11.17 2.15 -26.50
CA ARG A 225 12.11 2.79 -27.43
C ARG A 225 11.34 3.45 -28.59
N GLY A 226 11.54 4.76 -28.77
CA GLY A 226 10.88 5.57 -29.79
C GLY A 226 9.42 5.93 -29.51
N LYS A 227 8.80 5.41 -28.43
CA LYS A 227 7.47 5.86 -28.02
C LYS A 227 7.61 7.15 -27.21
N PRO A 228 6.77 8.18 -27.45
CA PRO A 228 6.76 9.36 -26.59
C PRO A 228 6.47 8.94 -25.15
N ILE A 229 7.08 9.64 -24.20
CA ILE A 229 6.78 9.45 -22.78
C ILE A 229 5.27 9.67 -22.60
N ALA A 230 4.60 8.80 -21.84
CA ALA A 230 3.21 9.00 -21.52
C ALA A 230 3.07 10.27 -20.67
N GLU A 231 2.67 11.37 -21.29
CA GLU A 231 2.33 12.59 -20.57
C GLU A 231 0.98 12.39 -19.89
N ASP A 232 0.90 12.76 -18.61
CA ASP A 232 -0.39 12.78 -17.92
C ASP A 232 -1.32 13.77 -18.66
N PRO A 233 -2.50 13.37 -19.14
CA PRO A 233 -3.39 14.27 -19.89
C PRO A 233 -3.80 15.53 -19.10
N LEU A 234 -3.77 15.42 -17.76
CA LEU A 234 -4.10 16.51 -16.85
C LEU A 234 -2.97 17.55 -16.69
N LEU A 235 -1.72 17.24 -17.07
CA LEU A 235 -0.62 18.21 -17.09
C LEU A 235 -0.86 19.30 -18.14
N ASN A 236 -1.56 18.98 -19.22
CA ASN A 236 -1.83 19.89 -20.32
C ASN A 236 -3.18 20.61 -20.17
N ASN A 237 -3.79 20.57 -18.97
CA ASN A 237 -5.03 21.28 -18.69
C ASN A 237 -4.77 22.81 -18.62
N PRO A 238 -5.37 23.63 -19.50
CA PRO A 238 -5.17 25.08 -19.50
C PRO A 238 -5.67 25.81 -18.24
N PHE A 239 -6.52 25.15 -17.44
CA PHE A 239 -7.16 25.75 -16.27
C PHE A 239 -6.47 25.44 -14.94
N VAL A 240 -5.41 24.63 -14.94
CA VAL A 240 -4.69 24.23 -13.72
C VAL A 240 -3.22 24.57 -13.90
N ASP A 241 -2.67 25.37 -12.98
CA ASP A 241 -1.24 25.66 -13.02
C ASP A 241 -0.42 24.39 -12.73
N ARG A 242 0.81 24.32 -13.25
CA ARG A 242 1.73 23.20 -13.04
C ARG A 242 1.96 22.93 -11.56
N THR A 243 1.98 23.97 -10.73
CA THR A 243 2.13 23.87 -9.27
C THR A 243 0.92 23.16 -8.63
N GLU A 244 -0.29 23.61 -8.97
CA GLU A 244 -1.54 23.04 -8.47
C GLU A 244 -1.72 21.60 -8.94
N TYR A 245 -1.33 21.29 -10.17
CA TYR A 245 -1.31 19.93 -10.69
C TYR A 245 -0.46 19.00 -9.80
N PHE A 246 0.80 19.39 -9.53
CA PHE A 246 1.68 18.58 -8.70
C PHE A 246 1.17 18.47 -7.27
N LEU A 247 0.64 19.56 -6.71
CA LEU A 247 0.02 19.56 -5.39
C LEU A 247 -1.15 18.56 -5.33
N ASN A 248 -2.08 18.64 -6.28
CA ASN A 248 -3.22 17.72 -6.36
C ASN A 248 -2.78 16.26 -6.53
N ARG A 249 -1.72 16.00 -7.32
CA ARG A 249 -1.16 14.66 -7.48
C ARG A 249 -0.50 14.14 -6.21
N ILE A 250 0.18 14.99 -5.45
CA ILE A 250 0.76 14.63 -4.15
C ILE A 250 -0.36 14.31 -3.15
N ILE A 251 -1.40 15.14 -3.09
CA ILE A 251 -2.59 14.91 -2.25
C ILE A 251 -3.25 13.57 -2.60
N GLN A 252 -3.45 13.29 -3.89
CA GLN A 252 -4.01 12.02 -4.37
C GLN A 252 -3.11 10.83 -4.05
N ARG A 253 -1.80 10.93 -4.27
CA ARG A 253 -0.84 9.86 -3.92
C ARG A 253 -0.81 9.56 -2.44
N ASN A 254 -0.94 10.58 -1.61
CA ASN A 254 -1.03 10.44 -0.15
C ASN A 254 -2.41 9.97 0.32
N GLY A 255 -3.40 9.88 -0.58
CA GLY A 255 -4.77 9.50 -0.24
C GLY A 255 -5.49 10.51 0.66
N ALA A 256 -5.04 11.77 0.68
CA ALA A 256 -5.62 12.79 1.53
C ALA A 256 -6.95 13.27 0.92
N ALA A 257 -8.05 13.03 1.65
CA ALA A 257 -9.37 13.48 1.25
C ALA A 257 -9.59 14.94 1.69
N PRO A 258 -10.39 15.73 0.93
CA PRO A 258 -10.81 17.05 1.38
C PRO A 258 -11.51 16.99 2.75
N PRO A 259 -11.38 18.04 3.59
CA PRO A 259 -11.94 18.03 4.95
C PRO A 259 -13.44 17.73 5.02
N TRP A 260 -14.22 18.21 4.04
CA TRP A 260 -15.66 17.95 3.99
C TRP A 260 -15.97 16.48 3.69
N VAL A 261 -15.12 15.75 2.96
CA VAL A 261 -15.32 14.32 2.68
C VAL A 261 -15.12 13.51 3.96
N MET A 262 -14.13 13.85 4.77
CA MET A 262 -13.95 13.23 6.08
C MET A 262 -15.17 13.49 6.97
N MET A 263 -15.62 14.74 7.01
CA MET A 263 -16.82 15.09 7.76
C MET A 263 -18.09 14.43 7.21
N GLN A 264 -18.17 14.18 5.90
CA GLN A 264 -19.28 13.44 5.31
C GLN A 264 -19.38 12.03 5.91
N GLN A 265 -18.24 11.33 6.00
CA GLN A 265 -18.20 10.00 6.60
C GLN A 265 -18.66 10.03 8.06
N GLU A 266 -18.23 11.03 8.83
CA GLU A 266 -18.68 11.21 10.21
C GLU A 266 -20.18 11.51 10.31
N VAL A 267 -20.72 12.38 9.44
CA VAL A 267 -22.16 12.65 9.42
C VAL A 267 -22.93 11.38 9.04
N ASP A 268 -22.45 10.61 8.07
CA ASP A 268 -23.11 9.39 7.62
C ASP A 268 -23.09 8.28 8.68
N THR A 269 -22.01 8.16 9.46
CA THR A 269 -21.96 7.22 10.59
C THR A 269 -22.89 7.65 11.72
N GLU A 270 -22.96 8.94 12.05
CA GLU A 270 -23.87 9.48 13.07
C GLU A 270 -25.35 9.33 12.68
N VAL A 271 -25.70 9.64 11.43
CA VAL A 271 -27.05 9.43 10.88
C VAL A 271 -27.42 7.95 10.92
N SER A 272 -26.49 7.06 10.53
CA SER A 272 -26.72 5.62 10.58
C SER A 272 -26.89 5.10 12.02
N SER A 273 -26.12 5.64 12.95
CA SER A 273 -26.23 5.35 14.39
C SER A 273 -27.60 5.73 14.93
N ILE A 274 -28.08 6.96 14.67
CA ILE A 274 -29.42 7.40 15.11
C ILE A 274 -30.51 6.52 14.52
N ARG A 275 -30.45 6.20 13.22
CA ARG A 275 -31.45 5.33 12.58
C ARG A 275 -31.46 3.92 13.18
N SER A 276 -30.29 3.37 13.50
CA SER A 276 -30.17 2.09 14.19
C SER A 276 -30.75 2.15 15.61
N GLN A 277 -30.46 3.23 16.35
CA GLN A 277 -30.99 3.46 17.69
C GLN A 277 -32.51 3.61 17.68
N LEU A 278 -33.07 4.39 16.75
CA LEU A 278 -34.52 4.56 16.58
C LEU A 278 -35.21 3.24 16.22
N ASN A 279 -34.62 2.45 15.31
CA ASN A 279 -35.15 1.13 14.96
C ASN A 279 -35.12 0.17 16.16
N SER A 280 -34.04 0.17 16.92
CA SER A 280 -33.91 -0.67 18.13
C SER A 280 -34.89 -0.25 19.23
N ALA A 281 -35.05 1.06 19.44
CA ALA A 281 -36.02 1.67 20.34
C ALA A 281 -37.46 1.22 20.02
N ILE A 282 -37.86 1.35 18.76
CA ILE A 282 -39.21 0.95 18.33
C ILE A 282 -39.39 -0.56 18.45
N LYS A 283 -38.37 -1.38 18.12
CA LYS A 283 -38.44 -2.84 18.35
C LYS A 283 -38.65 -3.20 19.82
N ARG A 284 -37.93 -2.55 20.74
CA ARG A 284 -38.13 -2.73 22.19
C ARG A 284 -39.57 -2.37 22.60
N CYS A 285 -40.10 -1.25 22.10
CA CYS A 285 -41.47 -0.84 22.36
C CYS A 285 -42.49 -1.87 21.83
N VAL A 286 -42.26 -2.40 20.63
CA VAL A 286 -43.11 -3.46 20.04
C VAL A 286 -43.06 -4.74 20.87
N ASP A 287 -41.88 -5.18 21.31
CA ASP A 287 -41.74 -6.41 22.10
C ASP A 287 -42.35 -6.27 23.49
N GLN A 288 -42.25 -5.10 24.11
CA GLN A 288 -42.95 -4.81 25.36
C GLN A 288 -44.48 -4.82 25.17
N VAL A 289 -44.98 -4.20 24.10
CA VAL A 289 -46.43 -4.23 23.79
C VAL A 289 -46.91 -5.65 23.55
N LYS A 290 -46.14 -6.50 22.85
CA LYS A 290 -46.45 -7.92 22.66
C LYS A 290 -46.53 -8.70 23.98
N HIS A 291 -45.67 -8.36 24.94
CA HIS A 291 -45.68 -9.01 26.26
C HIS A 291 -46.93 -8.62 27.07
N GLU A 292 -47.33 -7.35 27.02
CA GLU A 292 -48.50 -6.84 27.74
C GLU A 292 -49.83 -7.21 27.05
N ARG A 293 -49.86 -7.24 25.71
CA ARG A 293 -51.05 -7.52 24.88
C ARG A 293 -50.66 -8.24 23.59
N SER A 294 -51.43 -9.26 23.20
CA SER A 294 -51.14 -10.02 21.97
C SER A 294 -51.36 -9.23 20.66
N VAL A 295 -52.16 -8.16 20.67
CA VAL A 295 -52.45 -7.34 19.48
C VAL A 295 -51.59 -6.07 19.51
N VAL A 296 -50.74 -5.91 18.49
CA VAL A 296 -49.86 -4.74 18.35
C VAL A 296 -50.52 -3.70 17.47
N ASN A 297 -50.86 -2.55 18.05
CA ASN A 297 -51.42 -1.40 17.33
C ASN A 297 -50.40 -0.25 17.28
N LYS A 298 -50.29 0.43 16.12
CA LYS A 298 -49.46 1.63 15.94
C LYS A 298 -49.56 2.69 17.07
N PRO A 299 -50.77 3.15 17.47
CA PRO A 299 -50.88 4.19 18.50
C PRO A 299 -50.39 3.73 19.87
N LEU A 300 -50.47 2.43 20.17
CA LEU A 300 -50.00 1.90 21.46
C LEU A 300 -48.48 1.89 21.52
N VAL A 301 -47.82 1.47 20.44
CA VAL A 301 -46.35 1.51 20.32
C VAL A 301 -45.85 2.96 20.41
N LEU A 302 -46.52 3.89 19.73
CA LEU A 302 -46.22 5.32 19.81
C LEU A 302 -46.32 5.85 21.24
N ALA A 303 -47.43 5.59 21.93
CA ALA A 303 -47.63 6.05 23.31
C ALA A 303 -46.56 5.54 24.28
N GLN A 304 -46.09 4.30 24.08
CA GLN A 304 -45.01 3.73 24.88
C GLN A 304 -43.65 4.38 24.56
N PHE A 305 -43.37 4.57 23.27
CA PHE A 305 -42.17 5.22 22.79
C PHE A 305 -42.05 6.68 23.26
N GLU A 306 -43.17 7.41 23.29
CA GLU A 306 -43.21 8.79 23.80
C GLU A 306 -42.80 8.90 25.26
N LYS A 307 -43.21 7.93 26.09
CA LYS A 307 -42.87 7.91 27.52
C LYS A 307 -41.41 7.59 27.77
N MET A 308 -40.84 6.67 27.00
CA MET A 308 -39.51 6.13 27.30
C MET A 308 -38.36 6.86 26.59
N GLU A 309 -38.46 7.08 25.27
CA GLU A 309 -37.26 7.30 24.44
C GLU A 309 -37.30 8.59 23.60
N LYS A 310 -38.47 9.22 23.43
CA LYS A 310 -38.64 10.43 22.61
C LYS A 310 -37.77 11.61 23.07
N SER A 311 -37.62 11.84 24.37
CA SER A 311 -36.87 12.98 24.89
C SER A 311 -35.36 12.86 24.63
N TYR A 312 -34.81 11.66 24.76
CA TYR A 312 -33.40 11.36 24.48
C TYR A 312 -33.12 11.46 22.98
N LEU A 313 -33.91 10.79 22.15
CA LEU A 313 -33.70 10.77 20.71
C LEU A 313 -33.86 12.15 20.07
N ASN A 314 -34.76 13.00 20.58
CA ASN A 314 -34.85 14.39 20.11
C ASN A 314 -33.59 15.21 20.40
N LYS A 315 -32.95 15.02 21.56
CA LYS A 315 -31.69 15.70 21.90
C LYS A 315 -30.55 15.22 20.99
N GLU A 316 -30.44 13.90 20.79
CA GLU A 316 -29.45 13.32 19.88
C GLU A 316 -29.67 13.77 18.43
N LEU A 317 -30.92 13.83 17.97
CA LEU A 317 -31.27 14.36 16.66
C LEU A 317 -30.84 15.82 16.52
N GLY A 318 -31.03 16.63 17.57
CA GLY A 318 -30.53 18.00 17.64
C GLY A 318 -29.01 18.08 17.49
N ARG A 319 -28.26 17.21 18.19
CA ARG A 319 -26.79 17.12 18.08
C ARG A 319 -26.34 16.78 16.66
N VAL A 320 -26.96 15.77 16.03
CA VAL A 320 -26.61 15.37 14.65
C VAL A 320 -27.01 16.43 13.64
N ASN A 321 -28.16 17.09 13.82
CA ASN A 321 -28.56 18.22 12.96
C ASN A 321 -27.57 19.39 13.04
N MET A 322 -26.98 19.66 14.21
CA MET A 322 -25.88 20.64 14.31
C MET A 322 -24.66 20.21 13.48
N ARG A 323 -24.28 18.93 13.52
CA ARG A 323 -23.18 18.42 12.69
C ARG A 323 -23.52 18.51 11.19
N VAL A 324 -24.74 18.17 10.80
CA VAL A 324 -25.22 18.30 9.40
C VAL A 324 -25.15 19.76 8.93
N ARG A 325 -25.52 20.73 9.77
CA ARG A 325 -25.37 22.16 9.44
C ARG A 325 -23.92 22.54 9.18
N SER A 326 -23.01 22.18 10.08
CA SER A 326 -21.58 22.44 9.90
C SER A 326 -21.04 21.78 8.62
N TYR A 327 -21.55 20.60 8.25
CA TYR A 327 -21.17 19.90 7.02
C TYR A 327 -21.67 20.65 5.78
N ASN A 328 -22.93 21.06 5.79
CA ASN A 328 -23.56 21.79 4.69
C ASN A 328 -22.91 23.15 4.40
N VAL A 329 -22.31 23.77 5.42
CA VAL A 329 -21.52 25.00 5.26
C VAL A 329 -20.24 24.74 4.48
N MET A 330 -19.57 23.61 4.72
CA MET A 330 -18.28 23.29 4.08
C MET A 330 -18.42 22.58 2.74
N CYS A 331 -19.52 21.86 2.52
CA CYS A 331 -19.66 21.04 1.31
C CYS A 331 -20.24 21.84 0.11
N PRO A 332 -19.87 21.46 -1.12
CA PRO A 332 -20.48 22.00 -2.33
C PRO A 332 -21.99 21.72 -2.39
N ALA A 333 -22.74 22.60 -3.05
CA ALA A 333 -24.20 22.55 -3.11
C ALA A 333 -24.80 21.17 -3.50
N PRO A 334 -24.25 20.41 -4.47
CA PRO A 334 -24.81 19.11 -4.86
C PRO A 334 -24.76 18.03 -3.77
N VAL A 335 -23.86 18.16 -2.78
CA VAL A 335 -23.62 17.13 -1.75
C VAL A 335 -24.26 17.49 -0.41
N ARG A 336 -24.98 18.61 -0.33
CA ARG A 336 -25.66 19.04 0.90
C ARG A 336 -26.74 18.04 1.30
N LYS A 337 -26.86 17.79 2.61
CA LYS A 337 -27.83 16.86 3.19
C LYS A 337 -28.98 17.63 3.85
N PRO A 338 -30.24 17.16 3.76
CA PRO A 338 -31.34 17.76 4.50
C PRO A 338 -31.18 17.54 6.00
N LEU A 339 -31.81 18.39 6.80
CA LEU A 339 -31.91 18.19 8.25
C LEU A 339 -32.85 17.01 8.54
N LEU A 340 -32.58 16.29 9.62
CA LEU A 340 -33.40 15.18 10.06
C LEU A 340 -34.56 15.69 10.90
N GLU A 341 -35.78 15.35 10.52
CA GLU A 341 -36.99 15.61 11.30
C GLU A 341 -37.46 14.34 11.98
N PHE A 342 -37.76 14.43 13.28
CA PHE A 342 -38.11 13.28 14.10
C PHE A 342 -39.34 12.53 13.56
N ASP A 343 -40.40 13.27 13.21
CA ASP A 343 -41.64 12.68 12.72
C ASP A 343 -41.48 11.97 11.37
N SER A 344 -40.61 12.51 10.50
CA SER A 344 -40.30 11.90 9.20
C SER A 344 -39.56 10.58 9.34
N GLU A 345 -38.57 10.51 10.24
CA GLU A 345 -37.79 9.31 10.51
C GLU A 345 -38.65 8.27 11.24
N LEU A 346 -39.48 8.70 12.19
CA LEU A 346 -40.43 7.83 12.89
C LEU A 346 -41.42 7.19 11.92
N LYS A 347 -42.01 7.99 11.03
CA LYS A 347 -42.91 7.49 9.98
C LYS A 347 -42.19 6.49 9.06
N SER A 348 -40.98 6.82 8.60
CA SER A 348 -40.15 5.92 7.77
C SER A 348 -39.88 4.58 8.46
N VAL A 349 -39.60 4.57 9.77
CA VAL A 349 -39.36 3.33 10.50
C VAL A 349 -40.66 2.54 10.71
N LEU A 350 -41.77 3.20 11.03
CA LEU A 350 -43.07 2.54 11.18
C LEU A 350 -43.56 1.91 9.87
N ASP A 351 -43.40 2.62 8.75
CA ASP A 351 -43.74 2.12 7.42
C ASP A 351 -42.89 0.89 7.07
N LYS A 352 -41.58 0.91 7.39
CA LYS A 352 -40.69 -0.25 7.20
C LYS A 352 -41.08 -1.48 8.04
N MET A 353 -41.70 -1.28 9.20
CA MET A 353 -42.13 -2.38 10.06
C MET A 353 -43.44 -3.03 9.60
N SER A 354 -44.11 -2.48 8.57
CA SER A 354 -45.38 -3.01 8.04
C SER A 354 -46.42 -3.31 9.12
N LEU A 355 -46.40 -2.53 10.21
CA LEU A 355 -47.48 -2.57 11.19
C LEU A 355 -48.71 -2.03 10.44
N ASN A 356 -49.81 -2.77 10.42
CA ASN A 356 -51.07 -2.28 9.85
C ASN A 356 -51.74 -1.33 10.83
#